data_AF-R4WYH8-F1
#
_entry.id   AF-R4WYH8-F1
#
_cell.length_a   1.000
_cell.length_b   1.000
_cell.length_c   1.000
_cell.angle_alpha   90.00
_cell.angle_beta   90.00
_cell.angle_gamma   90.00
#
_symmetry.space_group_name_H-M   'P 1'
#
loop_
_entity.id
_entity.type
_entity.pdbx_description
1 polymer ?
#
loop_
_entity_poly.entity_id
_entity_poly.type
_entity_poly.pdbx_seq_one_letter_code
_entity_poly.pdbx_strand_id
1 'polypeptide(L)'
;MSVPTTPEFAGHGARGENEPPASENKGDTDADNGHGQPGPRVAADLAKCEALISHAAETGTLLTKEDVDAVRNARAAFDDGVWNRTIGSAFYAAMSRIAASVQYPGRRIVDDLDHCRDMVSYGAQNGRLLDEHDIEAMSKARAAQQDHTWNPEIESAFYAAMSRIAHAVTPVVAETAGEEAREGARRAIRIYTHSAIALTLLVVSLSCLLFVANQVSTDIAMVVKGNDTAALTLHNQLQAHAVAIAEADKKKDLAAIVALQNSQPALQIKEELQNFATNNRQLFADVSRISAFTTSLGLGAIRSPYKAPCDAEENVLNFQGAYRTSHSPKYYDGQVGSGDWQCNPDVARKVLEITLPLLAKPNAEPGDTNPPSDVDAVQQGFQKIAVYQDIRAMALYANDIILSIVGAVTGFLLPVLYAWLGACAAILRQLSADSAANTFHPEHSKVANRAHVTSAIIVGISIGLFSKLLEGGKDVSPLAVAFIAGYASDKFFFFVDRLVGAMFPPRADAPARPARPDGGAPRPPGPNGPSATSGPPKQAVARATLPGNAPLGPPPGA
;
A
#
# COMPACT_ATOMS: atom_id res chain seq x y z
N MET A 1 -39.06 29.57 8.85
CA MET A 1 -38.28 29.50 10.11
C MET A 1 -36.83 29.68 9.72
N SER A 2 -36.30 30.85 10.03
CA SER A 2 -35.04 31.37 9.53
C SER A 2 -33.95 31.12 10.58
N VAL A 3 -32.84 30.49 10.19
CA VAL A 3 -31.66 30.30 11.04
C VAL A 3 -30.48 31.00 10.36
N PRO A 4 -29.69 31.83 11.08
CA PRO A 4 -28.70 32.71 10.48
C PRO A 4 -27.36 32.01 10.23
N THR A 5 -26.74 32.43 9.14
CA THR A 5 -25.38 32.19 8.67
C THR A 5 -24.32 32.87 9.55
N THR A 6 -23.28 32.14 9.94
CA THR A 6 -22.00 32.66 10.46
C THR A 6 -20.99 32.85 9.33
N PRO A 7 -20.09 33.86 9.39
CA PRO A 7 -19.19 34.18 8.30
C PRO A 7 -17.89 33.37 8.34
N GLU A 8 -17.49 32.93 7.15
CA GLU A 8 -16.20 32.38 6.74
C GLU A 8 -15.06 33.40 6.96
N PHE A 9 -14.04 33.01 7.72
CA PHE A 9 -12.76 33.72 7.76
C PHE A 9 -11.76 33.01 6.83
N ALA A 10 -11.37 33.71 5.77
CA ALA A 10 -10.38 33.28 4.79
C ALA A 10 -8.96 33.29 5.40
N GLY A 11 -8.31 32.12 5.38
CA GLY A 11 -6.90 31.97 5.70
C GLY A 11 -6.02 32.12 4.46
N HIS A 12 -5.38 33.28 4.32
CA HIS A 12 -4.19 33.47 3.49
C HIS A 12 -2.96 33.50 4.38
N GLY A 13 -1.89 32.80 3.99
CA GLY A 13 -0.60 32.90 4.66
C GLY A 13 0.40 31.83 4.26
N ALA A 14 1.01 32.02 3.08
CA ALA A 14 2.14 31.24 2.60
C ALA A 14 3.33 31.34 3.56
N ARG A 15 3.94 30.19 3.86
CA ARG A 15 5.12 30.02 4.70
C ARG A 15 6.36 30.34 3.85
N GLY A 16 6.82 31.58 3.92
CA GLY A 16 8.12 32.00 3.38
C GLY A 16 9.23 31.68 4.36
N GLU A 17 10.16 30.84 3.93
CA GLU A 17 11.49 30.71 4.53
C GLU A 17 12.22 32.04 4.37
N ASN A 18 12.57 32.68 5.48
CA ASN A 18 13.54 33.78 5.49
C ASN A 18 14.66 33.40 6.46
N GLU A 19 15.83 33.18 5.89
CA GLU A 19 17.12 33.20 6.58
C GLU A 19 17.23 34.47 7.44
N PRO A 20 17.74 34.38 8.68
CA PRO A 20 18.15 35.57 9.39
C PRO A 20 19.47 36.08 8.79
N PRO A 21 19.60 37.40 8.49
CA PRO A 21 20.88 37.95 8.12
C PRO A 21 21.83 37.88 9.33
N ALA A 22 23.07 37.48 9.05
CA ALA A 22 24.19 37.61 9.96
C ALA A 22 24.36 39.08 10.38
N SER A 23 23.88 39.40 11.57
CA SER A 23 24.17 40.67 12.23
C SER A 23 25.57 40.62 12.83
N GLU A 24 26.42 41.48 12.30
CA GLU A 24 27.77 41.75 12.75
C GLU A 24 27.85 41.95 14.25
N ASN A 25 28.85 41.29 14.80
CA ASN A 25 29.33 41.39 16.15
C ASN A 25 29.88 42.81 16.39
N LYS A 26 29.05 43.70 16.93
CA LYS A 26 29.49 45.00 17.47
C LYS A 26 29.33 44.96 18.98
N GLY A 27 30.46 44.79 19.65
CA GLY A 27 30.56 44.80 21.10
C GLY A 27 30.25 46.19 21.63
N ASP A 28 29.06 46.34 22.20
CA ASP A 28 28.75 47.40 23.16
C ASP A 28 28.47 46.72 24.51
N THR A 29 29.50 46.69 25.34
CA THR A 29 29.41 46.45 26.78
C THR A 29 28.83 47.70 27.44
N ASP A 30 27.56 47.99 27.20
CA ASP A 30 26.80 48.88 28.05
C ASP A 30 26.03 48.02 29.05
N ALA A 31 26.63 47.90 30.24
CA ALA A 31 25.97 47.45 31.44
C ALA A 31 24.90 48.49 31.83
N ASP A 32 23.79 48.48 31.10
CA ASP A 32 22.57 49.14 31.52
C ASP A 32 22.04 48.40 32.74
N ASN A 33 22.52 48.82 33.91
CA ASN A 33 22.00 48.46 35.24
C ASN A 33 20.62 49.11 35.43
N GLY A 34 19.74 48.92 34.46
CA GLY A 34 18.34 49.30 34.56
C GLY A 34 17.74 48.52 35.70
N HIS A 35 17.51 49.21 36.82
CA HIS A 35 16.70 48.76 37.95
C HIS A 35 15.26 48.56 37.46
N GLY A 36 15.04 47.49 36.69
CA GLY A 36 13.74 47.10 36.21
C GLY A 36 12.92 46.64 37.41
N GLN A 37 11.94 47.44 37.82
CA GLN A 37 11.02 47.05 38.87
C GLN A 37 10.43 45.67 38.53
N PRO A 38 10.46 44.72 39.48
CA PRO A 38 9.89 43.40 39.25
C PRO A 38 8.41 43.56 38.90
N GLY A 39 7.99 42.94 37.80
CA GLY A 39 6.59 42.98 37.38
C GLY A 39 5.67 42.39 38.47
N PRO A 40 4.39 42.77 38.52
CA PRO A 40 3.46 42.36 39.57
C PRO A 40 3.25 40.84 39.70
N ARG A 41 3.68 40.05 38.70
CA ARG A 41 3.64 38.59 38.74
C ARG A 41 4.69 37.97 39.68
N VAL A 42 5.83 38.63 39.87
CA VAL A 42 6.95 38.11 40.67
C VAL A 42 6.55 37.89 42.12
N ALA A 43 5.75 38.80 42.70
CA ALA A 43 5.25 38.66 44.07
C ALA A 43 4.37 37.41 44.25
N ALA A 44 3.49 37.15 43.28
CA ALA A 44 2.61 35.97 43.31
C ALA A 44 3.41 34.66 43.15
N ASP A 45 4.40 34.67 42.26
CA ASP A 45 5.26 33.50 42.03
C ASP A 45 6.16 33.21 43.25
N LEU A 46 6.68 34.24 43.93
CA LEU A 46 7.44 34.10 45.17
C LEU A 46 6.59 33.49 46.29
N ALA A 47 5.38 34.02 46.51
CA ALA A 47 4.45 33.48 47.50
C ALA A 47 4.09 32.00 47.20
N LYS A 48 3.93 31.66 45.91
CA LYS A 48 3.70 30.28 45.48
C LYS A 48 4.91 29.38 45.77
N CYS A 49 6.13 29.82 45.50
CA CYS A 49 7.33 29.05 45.82
C CYS A 49 7.54 28.85 47.32
N GLU A 50 7.28 29.87 48.13
CA GLU A 50 7.34 29.78 49.59
C GLU A 50 6.31 28.78 50.14
N ALA A 51 5.11 28.73 49.55
CA ALA A 51 4.11 27.72 49.86
C ALA A 51 4.58 26.31 49.49
N LEU A 52 5.18 26.12 48.31
CA LEU A 52 5.76 24.84 47.89
C LEU A 52 6.93 24.41 48.81
N ILE A 53 7.79 25.33 49.24
CA ILE A 53 8.88 25.02 50.17
C ILE A 53 8.34 24.60 51.54
N SER A 54 7.32 25.29 52.04
CA SER A 54 6.66 24.96 53.31
C SER A 54 6.00 23.58 53.23
N HIS A 55 5.31 23.31 52.13
CA HIS A 55 4.71 22.01 51.85
C HIS A 55 5.74 20.88 51.73
N ALA A 56 6.87 21.15 51.07
CA ALA A 56 7.99 20.21 51.00
C ALA A 56 8.53 19.86 52.39
N ALA A 57 8.64 20.86 53.28
CA ALA A 57 9.10 20.65 54.64
C ALA A 57 8.11 19.82 55.48
N GLU A 58 6.80 20.06 55.33
CA GLU A 58 5.75 19.29 56.00
C GLU A 58 5.66 17.84 55.51
N THR A 59 5.85 17.63 54.20
CA THR A 59 5.82 16.29 53.57
C THR A 59 7.13 15.53 53.68
N GLY A 60 8.19 16.14 54.22
CA GLY A 60 9.52 15.53 54.29
C GLY A 60 10.23 15.41 52.93
N THR A 61 9.78 16.16 51.93
CA THR A 61 10.40 16.22 50.61
C THR A 61 11.72 16.99 50.71
N LEU A 62 12.83 16.32 50.39
CA LEU A 62 14.16 16.92 50.45
C LEU A 62 14.37 17.89 49.28
N LEU A 63 14.32 19.19 49.56
CA LEU A 63 14.73 20.24 48.63
C LEU A 63 16.22 20.49 48.71
N THR A 64 16.84 20.83 47.57
CA THR A 64 18.24 21.24 47.58
C THR A 64 18.36 22.57 48.31
N LYS A 65 19.42 22.72 49.11
CA LYS A 65 19.70 23.97 49.82
C LYS A 65 19.83 25.15 48.85
N GLU A 66 20.41 24.91 47.67
CA GLU A 66 20.57 25.90 46.60
C GLU A 66 19.24 26.46 46.10
N ASP A 67 18.23 25.61 45.92
CA ASP A 67 16.91 26.04 45.46
C ASP A 67 16.17 26.87 46.52
N VAL A 68 16.24 26.44 47.79
CA VAL A 68 15.64 27.18 48.92
C VAL A 68 16.33 28.53 49.11
N ASP A 69 17.67 28.57 49.03
CA ASP A 69 18.44 29.80 49.14
C ASP A 69 18.18 30.73 47.95
N ALA A 70 18.01 30.20 46.73
CA ALA A 70 17.64 31.00 45.57
C ALA A 70 16.27 31.69 45.73
N VAL A 71 15.26 31.00 46.26
CA VAL A 71 13.95 31.60 46.56
C VAL A 71 14.05 32.64 47.69
N ARG A 72 14.80 32.34 48.77
CA ARG A 72 15.02 33.29 49.88
C ARG A 72 15.75 34.56 49.43
N ASN A 73 16.79 34.42 48.61
CA ASN A 73 17.55 35.53 48.06
C ASN A 73 16.68 36.37 47.11
N ALA A 74 15.84 35.71 46.30
CA ALA A 74 14.89 36.40 45.44
C ALA A 74 13.85 37.19 46.24
N ARG A 75 13.37 36.65 47.38
CA ARG A 75 12.46 37.37 48.27
C ARG A 75 13.10 38.61 48.90
N ALA A 76 14.29 38.47 49.46
CA ALA A 76 15.03 39.61 50.03
C ALA A 76 15.28 40.70 48.98
N ALA A 77 15.71 40.32 47.76
CA ALA A 77 15.92 41.27 46.68
C ALA A 77 14.64 41.94 46.19
N PHE A 78 13.50 41.25 46.25
CA PHE A 78 12.19 41.83 45.94
C PHE A 78 11.78 42.86 47.00
N ASP A 79 11.96 42.54 48.29
CA ASP A 79 11.63 43.43 49.41
C ASP A 79 12.54 44.69 49.45
N ASP A 80 13.82 44.53 49.09
CA ASP A 80 14.81 45.63 49.03
C ASP A 80 14.73 46.47 47.73
N GLY A 81 13.92 46.06 46.75
CA GLY A 81 13.82 46.73 45.45
C GLY A 81 15.05 46.57 44.55
N VAL A 82 15.90 45.56 44.78
CA VAL A 82 17.16 45.29 44.05
C VAL A 82 17.01 44.12 43.07
N TRP A 83 15.82 43.96 42.49
CA TRP A 83 15.57 42.87 41.53
C TRP A 83 16.38 43.05 40.25
N ASN A 84 17.16 42.04 39.88
CA ASN A 84 17.94 42.02 38.65
C ASN A 84 17.73 40.72 37.85
N ARG A 85 18.20 40.70 36.60
CA ARG A 85 18.00 39.57 35.68
C ARG A 85 18.61 38.26 36.20
N THR A 86 19.75 38.32 36.88
CA THR A 86 20.45 37.16 37.43
C THR A 86 19.67 36.53 38.59
N ILE A 87 19.10 37.35 39.47
CA ILE A 87 18.23 36.90 40.56
C ILE A 87 16.97 36.28 40.00
N GLY A 88 16.35 36.94 39.00
CA GLY A 88 15.16 36.41 38.34
C GLY A 88 15.40 35.06 37.66
N SER A 89 16.50 34.89 36.92
CA SER A 89 16.79 33.61 36.27
C SER A 89 17.08 32.49 37.27
N ALA A 90 17.82 32.79 38.35
CA ALA A 90 18.07 31.83 39.43
C ALA A 90 16.78 31.43 40.15
N PHE A 91 15.90 32.39 40.43
CA PHE A 91 14.59 32.16 41.03
C PHE A 91 13.72 31.25 40.17
N TYR A 92 13.51 31.57 38.89
CA TYR A 92 12.64 30.76 38.03
C TYR A 92 13.21 29.35 37.78
N ALA A 93 14.54 29.21 37.73
CA ALA A 93 15.18 27.90 37.66
C ALA A 93 14.95 27.08 38.95
N ALA A 94 15.08 27.70 40.12
CA ALA A 94 14.79 27.07 41.40
C ALA A 94 13.29 26.74 41.54
N MET A 95 12.39 27.65 41.17
CA MET A 95 10.94 27.42 41.14
C MET A 95 10.58 26.19 40.31
N SER A 96 11.17 26.03 39.12
CA SER A 96 10.90 24.86 38.29
C SER A 96 11.37 23.55 38.94
N ARG A 97 12.52 23.56 39.63
CA ARG A 97 13.04 22.37 40.33
C ARG A 97 12.27 22.05 41.61
N ILE A 98 11.89 23.08 42.37
CA ILE A 98 11.02 22.96 43.55
C ILE A 98 9.66 22.43 43.12
N ALA A 99 9.02 23.04 42.12
CA ALA A 99 7.73 22.55 41.61
C ALA A 99 7.82 21.11 41.11
N ALA A 100 8.94 20.69 40.52
CA ALA A 100 9.15 19.31 40.08
C ALA A 100 9.41 18.33 41.25
N SER A 101 10.08 18.77 42.31
CA SER A 101 10.39 17.94 43.49
C SER A 101 9.21 17.84 44.47
N VAL A 102 8.38 18.88 44.55
CA VAL A 102 7.20 18.99 45.41
C VAL A 102 5.92 18.51 44.71
N GLN A 103 6.02 17.92 43.50
CA GLN A 103 4.88 17.29 42.83
C GLN A 103 4.46 16.02 43.57
N TYR A 104 3.74 16.21 44.67
CA TYR A 104 3.02 15.19 45.40
C TYR A 104 1.52 15.52 45.37
N PRO A 105 0.67 14.59 44.91
CA PRO A 105 1.01 13.24 44.47
C PRO A 105 1.77 13.23 43.12
N GLY A 106 2.62 12.23 42.91
CA GLY A 106 3.39 12.08 41.68
C GLY A 106 2.49 12.00 40.45
N ARG A 107 2.98 12.40 39.26
CA ARG A 107 2.19 12.44 38.02
C ARG A 107 1.36 11.18 37.76
N ARG A 108 1.93 10.00 38.03
CA ARG A 108 1.23 8.71 37.86
C ARG A 108 -0.03 8.60 38.73
N ILE A 109 0.00 9.07 39.96
CA ILE A 109 -1.16 9.03 40.87
C ILE A 109 -2.25 9.97 40.36
N VAL A 110 -1.88 11.11 39.77
CA VAL A 110 -2.84 12.03 39.11
C VAL A 110 -3.54 11.32 37.95
N ASP A 111 -2.76 10.64 37.10
CA ASP A 111 -3.31 9.83 36.00
C ASP A 111 -4.21 8.71 36.55
N ASP A 112 -3.80 8.02 37.62
CA ASP A 112 -4.58 6.97 38.29
C ASP A 112 -5.89 7.51 38.90
N LEU A 113 -5.91 8.74 39.42
CA LEU A 113 -7.12 9.40 39.95
C LEU A 113 -8.13 9.73 38.83
N ASP A 114 -7.65 10.23 37.69
CA ASP A 114 -8.48 10.49 36.52
C ASP A 114 -9.02 9.17 35.94
N HIS A 115 -8.16 8.15 35.84
CA HIS A 115 -8.53 6.78 35.49
C HIS A 115 -9.62 6.20 36.41
N CYS A 116 -9.48 6.35 37.73
CA CYS A 116 -10.46 5.90 38.69
C CYS A 116 -11.78 6.67 38.57
N ARG A 117 -11.74 7.99 38.32
CA ARG A 117 -12.93 8.80 38.04
C ARG A 117 -13.71 8.25 36.85
N ASP A 118 -13.03 7.92 35.78
CA ASP A 118 -13.66 7.44 34.55
C ASP A 118 -14.30 6.06 34.77
N MET A 119 -13.65 5.18 35.56
CA MET A 119 -14.26 3.91 36.00
C MET A 119 -15.51 4.11 36.86
N VAL A 120 -15.49 5.03 37.82
CA VAL A 120 -16.67 5.34 38.66
C VAL A 120 -17.81 5.89 37.83
N SER A 121 -17.53 6.83 36.92
CA SER A 121 -18.51 7.38 35.99
C SER A 121 -19.14 6.29 35.11
N TYR A 122 -18.31 5.39 34.57
CA TYR A 122 -18.76 4.23 33.80
C TYR A 122 -19.64 3.29 34.65
N GLY A 123 -19.19 2.93 35.84
CA GLY A 123 -19.91 2.05 36.76
C GLY A 123 -21.30 2.60 37.09
N ALA A 124 -21.38 3.90 37.40
CA ALA A 124 -22.64 4.58 37.67
C ALA A 124 -23.58 4.58 36.44
N GLN A 125 -23.07 4.87 35.24
CA GLN A 125 -23.87 4.89 34.00
C GLN A 125 -24.41 3.51 33.61
N ASN A 126 -23.71 2.43 33.97
CA ASN A 126 -24.09 1.05 33.65
C ASN A 126 -24.80 0.33 34.81
N GLY A 127 -25.16 1.04 35.87
CA GLY A 127 -25.88 0.46 37.01
C GLY A 127 -25.05 -0.54 37.82
N ARG A 128 -23.72 -0.43 37.81
CA ARG A 128 -22.85 -1.22 38.69
C ARG A 128 -22.93 -0.66 40.11
N LEU A 129 -23.14 -1.54 41.07
CA LEU A 129 -23.11 -1.18 42.49
C LEU A 129 -21.66 -0.93 42.90
N LEU A 130 -21.36 0.30 43.28
CA LEU A 130 -20.07 0.72 43.82
C LEU A 130 -20.25 0.96 45.33
N ASP A 131 -19.28 0.53 46.13
CA ASP A 131 -19.32 0.77 47.58
C ASP A 131 -19.18 2.27 47.86
N GLU A 132 -20.03 2.79 48.73
CA GLU A 132 -20.00 4.19 49.16
C GLU A 132 -18.64 4.54 49.81
N HIS A 133 -18.02 3.60 50.52
CA HIS A 133 -16.72 3.79 51.15
C HIS A 133 -15.59 3.95 50.10
N ASP A 134 -15.72 3.27 48.96
CA ASP A 134 -14.74 3.37 47.87
C ASP A 134 -14.86 4.72 47.15
N ILE A 135 -16.10 5.20 46.96
CA ILE A 135 -16.37 6.53 46.41
C ILE A 135 -15.87 7.62 47.38
N GLU A 136 -16.08 7.44 48.68
CA GLU A 136 -15.59 8.36 49.73
C GLU A 136 -14.05 8.40 49.77
N ALA A 137 -13.38 7.25 49.66
CA ALA A 137 -11.91 7.21 49.59
C ALA A 137 -11.38 7.97 48.36
N MET A 138 -12.03 7.83 47.21
CA MET A 138 -11.68 8.58 45.99
C MET A 138 -11.93 10.09 46.13
N SER A 139 -13.05 10.49 46.76
CA SER A 139 -13.36 11.92 46.96
C SER A 139 -12.40 12.58 47.94
N LYS A 140 -12.02 11.89 49.03
CA LYS A 140 -10.96 12.31 49.96
C LYS A 140 -9.62 12.45 49.27
N ALA A 141 -9.25 11.49 48.43
CA ALA A 141 -8.02 11.56 47.64
C ALA A 141 -7.99 12.78 46.72
N ARG A 142 -9.08 13.08 46.00
CA ARG A 142 -9.17 14.28 45.16
C ARG A 142 -9.10 15.58 45.96
N ALA A 143 -9.80 15.66 47.09
CA ALA A 143 -9.73 16.82 47.97
C ALA A 143 -8.28 17.03 48.47
N ALA A 144 -7.63 15.95 48.91
CA ALA A 144 -6.25 16.00 49.37
C ALA A 144 -5.25 16.40 48.26
N GLN A 145 -5.51 16.01 47.02
CA GLN A 145 -4.73 16.48 45.86
C GLN A 145 -4.91 17.99 45.63
N GLN A 146 -6.13 18.50 45.74
CA GLN A 146 -6.44 19.93 45.53
C GLN A 146 -5.92 20.81 46.68
N ASP A 147 -6.06 20.33 47.91
CA ASP A 147 -5.65 21.02 49.14
C ASP A 147 -4.17 20.79 49.47
N HIS A 148 -3.46 20.02 48.65
CA HIS A 148 -2.07 19.59 48.89
C HIS A 148 -1.87 18.86 50.23
N THR A 149 -2.89 18.19 50.75
CA THR A 149 -2.84 17.43 52.02
C THR A 149 -2.66 15.91 51.81
N TRP A 150 -2.13 15.51 50.64
CA TRP A 150 -1.90 14.11 50.32
C TRP A 150 -0.90 13.46 51.30
N ASN A 151 -1.25 12.28 51.82
CA ASN A 151 -0.42 11.53 52.76
C ASN A 151 -0.47 10.01 52.44
N PRO A 152 0.42 9.20 53.03
CA PRO A 152 0.48 7.76 52.74
C PRO A 152 -0.79 6.99 53.11
N GLU A 153 -1.54 7.43 54.12
CA GLU A 153 -2.80 6.79 54.50
C GLU A 153 -3.87 6.97 53.42
N ILE A 154 -4.02 8.20 52.92
CA ILE A 154 -4.91 8.54 51.80
C ILE A 154 -4.50 7.78 50.54
N GLU A 155 -3.20 7.72 50.23
CA GLU A 155 -2.69 6.96 49.08
C GLU A 155 -3.05 5.48 49.17
N SER A 156 -2.82 4.86 50.33
CA SER A 156 -3.13 3.45 50.55
C SER A 156 -4.63 3.16 50.46
N ALA A 157 -5.47 4.04 51.03
CA ALA A 157 -6.92 3.93 50.98
C ALA A 157 -7.44 4.12 49.53
N PHE A 158 -6.86 5.07 48.80
CA PHE A 158 -7.16 5.31 47.39
C PHE A 158 -6.86 4.07 46.54
N TYR A 159 -5.66 3.49 46.63
CA TYR A 159 -5.31 2.31 45.82
C TYR A 159 -6.14 1.08 46.19
N ALA A 160 -6.50 0.91 47.47
CA ALA A 160 -7.41 -0.15 47.89
C ALA A 160 -8.82 0.02 47.30
N ALA A 161 -9.36 1.25 47.31
CA ALA A 161 -10.63 1.58 46.70
C ALA A 161 -10.59 1.43 45.17
N MET A 162 -9.55 1.92 44.51
CA MET A 162 -9.35 1.80 43.07
C MET A 162 -9.32 0.33 42.64
N SER A 163 -8.66 -0.55 43.39
CA SER A 163 -8.63 -1.99 43.12
C SER A 163 -10.02 -2.62 43.20
N ARG A 164 -10.83 -2.26 44.21
CA ARG A 164 -12.21 -2.75 44.35
C ARG A 164 -13.14 -2.21 43.27
N ILE A 165 -13.04 -0.92 42.96
CA ILE A 165 -13.78 -0.28 41.86
C ILE A 165 -13.43 -0.97 40.55
N ALA A 166 -12.15 -1.16 40.24
CA ALA A 166 -11.70 -1.87 39.04
C ALA A 166 -12.28 -3.28 38.96
N HIS A 167 -12.33 -4.02 40.07
CA HIS A 167 -12.97 -5.34 40.12
C HIS A 167 -14.49 -5.26 39.85
N ALA A 168 -15.17 -4.26 40.41
CA ALA A 168 -16.62 -4.07 40.23
C ALA A 168 -17.02 -3.67 38.79
N VAL A 169 -16.13 -2.99 38.05
CA VAL A 169 -16.36 -2.59 36.66
C VAL A 169 -15.83 -3.57 35.61
N THR A 170 -15.29 -4.73 36.03
CA THR A 170 -14.83 -5.76 35.08
C THR A 170 -15.92 -6.14 34.07
N PRO A 171 -15.59 -6.24 32.76
CA PRO A 171 -14.24 -6.32 32.17
C PRO A 171 -13.60 -4.96 31.77
N VAL A 172 -14.20 -3.82 32.11
CA VAL A 172 -13.71 -2.50 31.68
C VAL A 172 -12.54 -2.04 32.56
N VAL A 173 -11.44 -1.65 31.92
CA VAL A 173 -10.27 -1.04 32.58
C VAL A 173 -10.35 0.48 32.42
N ALA A 174 -9.73 1.26 33.30
CA ALA A 174 -9.73 2.72 33.23
C ALA A 174 -9.35 3.26 31.83
N GLU A 175 -8.31 2.68 31.22
CA GLU A 175 -7.87 3.03 29.86
C GLU A 175 -8.97 2.85 28.80
N THR A 176 -9.94 1.96 29.04
CA THR A 176 -11.06 1.69 28.12
C THR A 176 -12.30 2.53 28.42
N ALA A 177 -12.44 3.02 29.66
CA ALA A 177 -13.55 3.84 30.11
C ALA A 177 -13.40 5.32 29.72
N GLY A 178 -12.16 5.81 29.58
CA GLY A 178 -11.86 7.21 29.34
C GLY A 178 -12.35 7.76 27.99
N GLU A 179 -12.52 9.08 27.91
CA GLU A 179 -12.92 9.77 26.68
C GLU A 179 -11.92 9.53 25.54
N GLU A 180 -10.62 9.46 25.87
CA GLU A 180 -9.55 9.21 24.89
C GLU A 180 -9.72 7.88 24.16
N ALA A 181 -10.17 6.82 24.84
CA ALA A 181 -10.43 5.53 24.20
C ALA A 181 -11.63 5.59 23.26
N ARG A 182 -12.68 6.32 23.62
CA ARG A 182 -13.86 6.54 22.75
C ARG A 182 -13.50 7.34 21.51
N GLU A 183 -12.70 8.40 21.66
CA GLU A 183 -12.20 9.19 20.54
C GLU A 183 -11.27 8.36 19.65
N GLY A 184 -10.37 7.58 20.26
CA GLY A 184 -9.49 6.63 19.59
C GLY A 184 -10.27 5.62 18.76
N ALA A 185 -11.30 5.00 19.34
CA ALA A 185 -12.18 4.06 18.65
C ALA A 185 -12.90 4.71 17.46
N ARG A 186 -13.50 5.91 17.64
CA ARG A 186 -14.16 6.65 16.55
C ARG A 186 -13.19 7.03 15.44
N ARG A 187 -11.95 7.40 15.78
CA ARG A 187 -10.91 7.71 14.80
C ARG A 187 -10.49 6.46 14.04
N ALA A 188 -10.28 5.34 14.73
CA ALA A 188 -9.97 4.05 14.12
C ALA A 188 -11.09 3.60 13.16
N ILE A 189 -12.34 3.60 13.62
CA ILE A 189 -13.51 3.27 12.78
C ILE A 189 -13.53 4.13 11.53
N ARG A 190 -13.34 5.45 11.64
CA ARG A 190 -13.29 6.34 10.46
C ARG A 190 -12.17 5.95 9.50
N ILE A 191 -10.96 5.70 9.98
CA ILE A 191 -9.82 5.34 9.13
C ILE A 191 -10.10 4.02 8.39
N TYR A 192 -10.56 2.99 9.09
CA TYR A 192 -10.86 1.69 8.47
C TYR A 192 -12.06 1.76 7.51
N THR A 193 -13.09 2.55 7.82
CA THR A 193 -14.20 2.78 6.89
C THR A 193 -13.73 3.49 5.61
N HIS A 194 -12.90 4.53 5.71
CA HIS A 194 -12.35 5.18 4.51
C HIS A 194 -11.46 4.23 3.71
N SER A 195 -10.62 3.44 4.38
CA SER A 195 -9.80 2.42 3.74
C SER A 195 -10.66 1.36 3.04
N ALA A 196 -11.73 0.87 3.66
CA ALA A 196 -12.64 -0.10 3.08
C ALA A 196 -13.39 0.46 1.87
N ILE A 197 -13.86 1.71 1.94
CA ILE A 197 -14.50 2.40 0.81
C ILE A 197 -13.51 2.57 -0.34
N ALA A 198 -12.32 3.10 -0.08
CA ALA A 198 -11.29 3.29 -1.09
C ALA A 198 -10.91 1.97 -1.76
N LEU A 199 -10.77 0.90 -0.97
CA LEU A 199 -10.41 -0.42 -1.48
C LEU A 199 -11.57 -1.07 -2.26
N THR A 200 -12.82 -0.87 -1.85
CA THR A 200 -14.00 -1.32 -2.60
C THR A 200 -14.09 -0.62 -3.95
N LEU A 201 -13.89 0.70 -3.99
CA LEU A 201 -13.86 1.46 -5.24
C LEU A 201 -12.74 0.95 -6.16
N LEU A 202 -11.54 0.75 -5.61
CA LEU A 202 -10.40 0.22 -6.34
C LEU A 202 -10.68 -1.18 -6.93
N VAL A 203 -11.25 -2.11 -6.14
CA VAL A 203 -11.60 -3.46 -6.61
C VAL A 203 -12.67 -3.41 -7.70
N VAL A 204 -13.71 -2.59 -7.55
CA VAL A 204 -14.78 -2.46 -8.57
C VAL A 204 -14.21 -1.87 -9.86
N SER A 205 -13.41 -0.81 -9.78
CA SER A 205 -12.75 -0.21 -10.94
C SER A 205 -11.83 -1.21 -11.64
N LEU A 206 -11.00 -1.94 -10.88
CA LEU A 206 -10.11 -2.95 -11.43
C LEU A 206 -10.89 -4.10 -12.09
N SER A 207 -11.99 -4.56 -11.47
CA SER A 207 -12.85 -5.60 -12.03
C SER A 207 -13.49 -5.16 -13.34
N CYS A 208 -13.94 -3.91 -13.43
CA CYS A 208 -14.48 -3.33 -14.67
C CYS A 208 -13.41 -3.25 -15.77
N LEU A 209 -12.21 -2.78 -15.44
CA LEU A 209 -11.09 -2.71 -16.39
C LEU A 209 -10.70 -4.09 -16.91
N LEU A 210 -10.62 -5.10 -16.03
CA LEU A 210 -10.31 -6.47 -16.42
C LEU A 210 -11.41 -7.09 -17.29
N PHE A 211 -12.68 -6.79 -17.01
CA PHE A 211 -13.80 -7.23 -17.84
C PHE A 211 -13.69 -6.66 -19.26
N VAL A 212 -13.45 -5.34 -19.38
CA VAL A 212 -13.25 -4.69 -20.69
C VAL A 212 -12.03 -5.28 -21.41
N ALA A 213 -10.92 -5.48 -20.70
CA ALA A 213 -9.72 -6.07 -21.29
C ALA A 213 -9.96 -7.50 -21.82
N ASN A 214 -10.70 -8.33 -21.07
CA ASN A 214 -11.09 -9.68 -21.51
C ASN A 214 -12.03 -9.68 -22.71
N GLN A 215 -12.99 -8.76 -22.74
CA GLN A 215 -13.90 -8.60 -23.88
C GLN A 215 -13.12 -8.20 -25.14
N VAL A 216 -12.28 -7.18 -25.03
CA VAL A 216 -11.44 -6.70 -26.14
C VAL A 216 -10.48 -7.79 -26.64
N SER A 217 -9.87 -8.56 -25.72
CA SER A 217 -9.03 -9.72 -26.05
C SER A 217 -9.80 -10.76 -26.87
N THR A 218 -11.04 -11.08 -26.46
CA THR A 218 -11.90 -12.05 -27.16
C THR A 218 -12.31 -11.54 -28.54
N ASP A 219 -12.67 -10.26 -28.65
CA ASP A 219 -13.05 -9.61 -29.90
C ASP A 219 -11.87 -9.61 -30.89
N ILE A 220 -10.66 -9.27 -30.44
CA ILE A 220 -9.44 -9.34 -31.26
C ILE A 220 -9.21 -10.77 -31.78
N ALA A 221 -9.31 -11.77 -30.91
CA ALA A 221 -9.10 -13.16 -31.32
C ALA A 221 -10.10 -13.60 -32.40
N MET A 222 -11.36 -13.17 -32.29
CA MET A 222 -12.38 -13.43 -33.31
C MET A 222 -12.09 -12.72 -34.63
N VAL A 223 -11.75 -11.43 -34.59
CA VAL A 223 -11.44 -10.63 -35.79
C VAL A 223 -10.19 -11.15 -36.49
N VAL A 224 -9.13 -11.50 -35.75
CA VAL A 224 -7.91 -12.09 -36.30
C VAL A 224 -8.22 -13.40 -37.02
N LYS A 225 -9.02 -14.30 -36.40
CA LYS A 225 -9.40 -15.58 -37.02
C LYS A 225 -10.23 -15.39 -38.30
N GLY A 226 -11.15 -14.42 -38.30
CA GLY A 226 -11.95 -14.07 -39.48
C GLY A 226 -11.07 -13.54 -40.61
N ASN A 227 -10.17 -12.61 -40.30
CA ASN A 227 -9.27 -12.01 -41.29
C ASN A 227 -8.21 -13.01 -41.78
N ASP A 228 -7.75 -13.96 -40.97
CA ASP A 228 -6.84 -15.03 -41.40
C ASP A 228 -7.47 -15.88 -42.51
N THR A 229 -8.75 -16.21 -42.34
CA THR A 229 -9.51 -16.96 -43.35
C THR A 229 -9.71 -16.14 -44.63
N ALA A 230 -10.07 -14.86 -44.48
CA ALA A 230 -10.26 -13.95 -45.62
C ALA A 230 -8.94 -13.70 -46.39
N ALA A 231 -7.82 -13.53 -45.69
CA ALA A 231 -6.51 -13.30 -46.29
C ALA A 231 -6.06 -14.48 -47.15
N LEU A 232 -6.29 -15.72 -46.70
CA LEU A 232 -5.97 -16.92 -47.47
C LEU A 232 -6.82 -17.05 -48.73
N THR A 233 -8.13 -16.82 -48.62
CA THR A 233 -9.04 -16.82 -49.78
C THR A 233 -8.63 -15.76 -50.80
N LEU A 234 -8.42 -14.53 -50.33
CA LEU A 234 -8.03 -13.39 -51.17
C LEU A 234 -6.66 -13.63 -51.83
N HIS A 235 -5.69 -14.21 -51.11
CA HIS A 235 -4.38 -14.56 -51.68
C HIS A 235 -4.52 -15.53 -52.87
N ASN A 236 -5.30 -16.59 -52.69
CA ASN A 236 -5.54 -17.58 -53.75
C ASN A 236 -6.26 -16.97 -54.97
N GLN A 237 -7.27 -16.12 -54.72
CA GLN A 237 -8.00 -15.43 -55.80
C GLN A 237 -7.09 -14.44 -56.55
N LEU A 238 -6.31 -13.62 -55.83
CA LEU A 238 -5.36 -12.68 -56.43
C LEU A 238 -4.29 -13.41 -57.25
N GLN A 239 -3.75 -14.52 -56.74
CA GLN A 239 -2.78 -15.32 -57.47
C GLN A 239 -3.38 -15.92 -58.75
N ALA A 240 -4.60 -16.46 -58.67
CA ALA A 240 -5.31 -16.97 -59.85
C ALA A 240 -5.57 -15.86 -60.89
N HIS A 241 -5.98 -14.67 -60.43
CA HIS A 241 -6.23 -13.53 -61.31
C HIS A 241 -4.93 -13.00 -61.95
N ALA A 242 -3.83 -12.94 -61.20
CA ALA A 242 -2.52 -12.54 -61.70
C ALA A 242 -2.04 -13.45 -62.84
N VAL A 243 -2.22 -14.77 -62.69
CA VAL A 243 -1.88 -15.74 -63.74
C VAL A 243 -2.73 -15.53 -64.99
N ALA A 244 -4.03 -15.26 -64.84
CA ALA A 244 -4.92 -14.97 -65.96
C ALA A 244 -4.53 -13.69 -66.72
N ILE A 245 -4.16 -12.63 -66.00
CA ILE A 245 -3.66 -11.37 -66.59
C ILE A 245 -2.35 -11.63 -67.35
N ALA A 246 -1.41 -12.35 -66.74
CA ALA A 246 -0.13 -12.67 -67.38
C ALA A 246 -0.30 -13.52 -68.65
N GLU A 247 -1.29 -14.43 -68.68
CA GLU A 247 -1.60 -15.21 -69.88
C GLU A 247 -2.22 -14.35 -70.99
N ALA A 248 -3.13 -13.43 -70.65
CA ALA A 248 -3.74 -12.50 -71.60
C ALA A 248 -2.71 -11.50 -72.18
N ASP A 249 -1.81 -10.98 -71.33
CA ASP A 249 -0.72 -10.09 -71.73
C ASP A 249 0.27 -10.78 -72.67
N LYS A 250 0.62 -12.05 -72.38
CA LYS A 250 1.45 -12.86 -73.28
C LYS A 250 0.83 -13.05 -74.67
N LYS A 251 -0.50 -13.07 -74.77
CA LYS A 251 -1.25 -13.14 -76.04
C LYS A 251 -1.40 -11.76 -76.71
N LYS A 252 -1.01 -10.66 -76.05
CA LYS A 252 -1.22 -9.26 -76.46
C LYS A 252 -2.68 -8.93 -76.76
N ASP A 253 -3.61 -9.61 -76.08
CA ASP A 253 -5.05 -9.42 -76.27
C ASP A 253 -5.57 -8.35 -75.30
N LEU A 254 -5.51 -7.09 -75.71
CA LEU A 254 -5.99 -5.95 -74.93
C LEU A 254 -7.49 -6.07 -74.59
N ALA A 255 -8.30 -6.67 -75.47
CA ALA A 255 -9.73 -6.84 -75.22
C ALA A 255 -9.98 -7.88 -74.10
N ALA A 256 -9.19 -8.96 -74.06
CA ALA A 256 -9.25 -9.94 -72.98
C ALA A 256 -8.86 -9.35 -71.61
N ILE A 257 -7.86 -8.47 -71.56
CA ILE A 257 -7.46 -7.77 -70.33
C ILE A 257 -8.62 -6.90 -69.81
N VAL A 258 -9.23 -6.09 -70.68
CA VAL A 258 -10.38 -5.25 -70.31
C VAL A 258 -11.60 -6.09 -69.89
N ALA A 259 -11.82 -7.25 -70.52
CA ALA A 259 -12.87 -8.18 -70.12
C ALA A 259 -12.60 -8.82 -68.74
N LEU A 260 -11.34 -9.15 -68.44
CA LEU A 260 -10.93 -9.68 -67.14
C LEU A 260 -11.10 -8.65 -66.02
N GLN A 261 -10.79 -7.38 -66.26
CA GLN A 261 -11.00 -6.29 -65.29
C GLN A 261 -12.47 -6.15 -64.85
N ASN A 262 -13.40 -6.36 -65.79
CA ASN A 262 -14.84 -6.24 -65.55
C ASN A 262 -15.50 -7.61 -65.31
N SER A 263 -14.70 -8.66 -65.12
CA SER A 263 -15.20 -10.01 -64.90
C SER A 263 -15.79 -10.16 -63.50
N GLN A 264 -16.73 -11.11 -63.35
CA GLN A 264 -17.34 -11.41 -62.06
C GLN A 264 -16.30 -11.74 -60.96
N PRO A 265 -15.22 -12.50 -61.21
CA PRO A 265 -14.15 -12.72 -60.24
C PRO A 265 -13.44 -11.43 -59.79
N ALA A 266 -13.19 -10.48 -60.70
CA ALA A 266 -12.54 -9.21 -60.35
C ALA A 266 -13.43 -8.36 -59.44
N LEU A 267 -14.75 -8.36 -59.68
CA LEU A 267 -15.72 -7.71 -58.79
C LEU A 267 -15.77 -8.36 -57.40
N GLN A 268 -15.72 -9.69 -57.33
CA GLN A 268 -15.67 -10.43 -56.05
C GLN A 268 -14.39 -10.12 -55.28
N ILE A 269 -13.22 -10.16 -55.94
CA ILE A 269 -11.93 -9.79 -55.34
C ILE A 269 -11.99 -8.37 -54.77
N LYS A 270 -12.61 -7.44 -55.50
CA LYS A 270 -12.77 -6.04 -55.05
C LYS A 270 -13.62 -5.93 -53.80
N GLU A 271 -14.77 -6.61 -53.76
CA GLU A 271 -15.65 -6.63 -52.59
C GLU A 271 -14.97 -7.27 -51.37
N GLU A 272 -14.32 -8.41 -51.57
CA GLU A 272 -13.55 -9.10 -50.52
C GLU A 272 -12.39 -8.25 -50.01
N LEU A 273 -11.64 -7.60 -50.90
CA LEU A 273 -10.55 -6.68 -50.52
C LEU A 273 -11.09 -5.49 -49.71
N GLN A 274 -12.24 -4.94 -50.11
CA GLN A 274 -12.88 -3.83 -49.40
C GLN A 274 -13.35 -4.23 -47.99
N ASN A 275 -13.98 -5.38 -47.86
CA ASN A 275 -14.38 -5.94 -46.57
C ASN A 275 -13.13 -6.23 -45.70
N PHE A 276 -12.10 -6.83 -46.30
CA PHE A 276 -10.84 -7.14 -45.63
C PHE A 276 -10.12 -5.89 -45.09
N ALA A 277 -10.01 -4.83 -45.89
CA ALA A 277 -9.40 -3.57 -45.43
C ALA A 277 -10.23 -2.88 -44.35
N THR A 278 -11.56 -2.94 -44.43
CA THR A 278 -12.45 -2.40 -43.39
C THR A 278 -12.21 -3.11 -42.06
N ASN A 279 -12.15 -4.45 -42.07
CA ASN A 279 -11.86 -5.23 -40.88
C ASN A 279 -10.43 -4.96 -40.35
N ASN A 280 -9.45 -4.80 -41.23
CA ASN A 280 -8.07 -4.48 -40.82
C ASN A 280 -7.95 -3.10 -40.18
N ARG A 281 -8.71 -2.12 -40.67
CA ARG A 281 -8.78 -0.78 -40.06
C ARG A 281 -9.40 -0.84 -38.67
N GLN A 282 -10.45 -1.62 -38.49
CA GLN A 282 -11.06 -1.84 -37.17
C GLN A 282 -10.07 -2.52 -36.22
N LEU A 283 -9.43 -3.61 -36.65
CA LEU A 283 -8.42 -4.32 -35.87
C LEU A 283 -7.26 -3.40 -35.46
N PHE A 284 -6.76 -2.59 -36.38
CA PHE A 284 -5.70 -1.62 -36.09
C PHE A 284 -6.14 -0.55 -35.08
N ALA A 285 -7.38 -0.06 -35.18
CA ALA A 285 -7.93 0.90 -34.21
C ALA A 285 -8.04 0.28 -32.81
N ASP A 286 -8.46 -0.98 -32.70
CA ASP A 286 -8.58 -1.69 -31.42
C ASP A 286 -7.20 -1.96 -30.80
N VAL A 287 -6.22 -2.41 -31.60
CA VAL A 287 -4.82 -2.57 -31.16
C VAL A 287 -4.23 -1.23 -30.71
N SER A 288 -4.54 -0.13 -31.42
CA SER A 288 -4.05 1.21 -31.06
C SER A 288 -4.64 1.69 -29.73
N ARG A 289 -5.93 1.43 -29.45
CA ARG A 289 -6.55 1.74 -28.16
C ARG A 289 -5.90 0.96 -27.02
N ILE A 290 -5.59 -0.32 -27.23
CA ILE A 290 -4.89 -1.14 -26.24
C ILE A 290 -3.48 -0.61 -26.02
N SER A 291 -2.76 -0.28 -27.08
CA SER A 291 -1.41 0.29 -27.00
C SER A 291 -1.40 1.60 -26.19
N ALA A 292 -2.40 2.46 -26.39
CA ALA A 292 -2.56 3.67 -25.59
C ALA A 292 -2.85 3.36 -24.11
N PHE A 293 -3.65 2.34 -23.82
CA PHE A 293 -3.93 1.87 -22.47
C PHE A 293 -2.69 1.27 -21.78
N THR A 294 -1.92 0.41 -22.46
CA THR A 294 -0.68 -0.15 -21.88
C THR A 294 0.37 0.95 -21.67
N THR A 295 0.41 1.93 -22.56
CA THR A 295 1.29 3.10 -22.41
C THR A 295 0.90 3.95 -21.21
N SER A 296 -0.40 4.18 -20.95
CA SER A 296 -0.84 4.93 -19.77
C SER A 296 -0.56 4.21 -18.45
N LEU A 297 -0.46 2.88 -18.48
CA LEU A 297 0.01 2.06 -17.35
C LEU A 297 1.54 2.00 -17.21
N GLY A 298 2.30 2.65 -18.11
CA GLY A 298 3.77 2.64 -18.08
C GLY A 298 4.41 1.35 -18.60
N LEU A 299 3.66 0.50 -19.32
CA LEU A 299 4.16 -0.75 -19.90
C LEU A 299 4.74 -0.58 -21.31
N GLY A 300 4.76 0.65 -21.82
CA GLY A 300 5.22 1.00 -23.15
C GLY A 300 4.18 0.77 -24.26
N ALA A 301 4.54 1.24 -25.45
CA ALA A 301 3.73 1.10 -26.65
C ALA A 301 3.87 -0.31 -27.24
N ILE A 302 2.75 -0.89 -27.66
CA ILE A 302 2.73 -2.18 -28.34
C ILE A 302 3.14 -1.97 -29.79
N ARG A 303 4.19 -2.69 -30.22
CA ARG A 303 4.69 -2.67 -31.60
C ARG A 303 4.84 -4.07 -32.15
N SER A 304 4.95 -4.17 -33.48
CA SER A 304 5.26 -5.45 -34.12
C SER A 304 6.65 -5.89 -33.67
N PRO A 305 6.81 -7.12 -33.14
CA PRO A 305 8.11 -7.62 -32.71
C PRO A 305 9.11 -7.79 -33.86
N TYR A 306 8.65 -7.70 -35.11
CA TYR A 306 9.44 -7.90 -36.31
C TYR A 306 10.00 -6.60 -36.91
N LYS A 307 9.68 -5.42 -36.34
CA LYS A 307 10.16 -4.13 -36.85
C LYS A 307 11.02 -3.39 -35.82
N ALA A 308 11.93 -2.57 -36.33
CA ALA A 308 12.77 -1.73 -35.49
C ALA A 308 11.93 -0.67 -34.75
N PRO A 309 12.34 -0.23 -33.55
CA PRO A 309 11.72 0.91 -32.87
C PRO A 309 11.78 2.16 -33.75
N CYS A 310 10.77 3.01 -33.67
CA CYS A 310 10.81 4.31 -34.34
C CYS A 310 11.89 5.19 -33.69
N ASP A 311 12.72 5.86 -34.49
CA ASP A 311 13.91 6.60 -34.05
C ASP A 311 13.65 7.75 -33.05
N ALA A 312 12.38 8.11 -32.81
CA ALA A 312 11.99 9.24 -31.94
C ALA A 312 11.88 8.89 -30.44
N GLU A 313 12.10 7.63 -30.03
CA GLU A 313 11.66 7.14 -28.71
C GLU A 313 12.79 6.64 -27.80
N GLU A 314 14.01 7.14 -27.98
CA GLU A 314 15.21 6.67 -27.25
C GLU A 314 15.21 6.93 -25.72
N ASN A 315 14.13 7.48 -25.13
CA ASN A 315 14.19 8.07 -23.78
C ASN A 315 13.18 7.59 -22.72
N VAL A 316 12.38 6.53 -22.94
CA VAL A 316 11.42 6.10 -21.89
C VAL A 316 11.57 4.60 -21.57
N LEU A 317 12.36 4.33 -20.54
CA LEU A 317 12.47 3.05 -19.79
C LEU A 317 13.12 1.88 -20.55
N ASN A 318 14.45 1.86 -20.49
CA ASN A 318 15.34 0.86 -21.06
C ASN A 318 15.26 -0.50 -20.32
N PHE A 319 14.17 -1.26 -20.47
CA PHE A 319 14.01 -2.62 -19.95
C PHE A 319 14.21 -3.73 -21.02
N GLN A 320 14.62 -3.36 -22.24
CA GLN A 320 14.68 -4.26 -23.41
C GLN A 320 15.98 -5.07 -23.59
N GLY A 321 16.87 -5.12 -22.59
CA GLY A 321 18.19 -5.76 -22.70
C GLY A 321 18.22 -7.29 -22.90
N ALA A 322 17.11 -8.01 -22.76
CA ALA A 322 17.12 -9.47 -22.65
C ALA A 322 16.80 -10.26 -23.94
N TYR A 323 16.30 -9.63 -25.01
CA TYR A 323 15.83 -10.35 -26.22
C TYR A 323 16.50 -9.93 -27.53
N ARG A 324 17.64 -9.23 -27.50
CA ARG A 324 18.46 -9.02 -28.70
C ARG A 324 19.16 -10.34 -29.07
N THR A 325 18.43 -11.26 -29.68
CA THR A 325 19.02 -12.44 -30.31
C THR A 325 19.88 -11.98 -31.49
N SER A 326 21.15 -12.38 -31.47
CA SER A 326 22.25 -11.99 -32.36
C SER A 326 22.16 -12.47 -33.81
N HIS A 327 20.96 -12.74 -34.33
CA HIS A 327 20.75 -13.36 -35.65
C HIS A 327 19.67 -12.68 -36.50
N SER A 328 19.59 -11.34 -36.48
CA SER A 328 18.90 -10.63 -37.56
C SER A 328 19.88 -10.48 -38.75
N PRO A 329 19.59 -11.03 -39.94
CA PRO A 329 20.45 -10.87 -41.10
C PRO A 329 20.60 -9.38 -41.44
N LYS A 330 21.82 -8.95 -41.76
CA LYS A 330 22.14 -7.63 -42.33
C LYS A 330 21.53 -7.47 -43.73
N TYR A 331 20.21 -7.47 -43.83
CA TYR A 331 19.47 -7.00 -45.00
C TYR A 331 18.88 -5.65 -44.61
N TYR A 332 19.05 -4.64 -45.47
CA TYR A 332 18.74 -3.20 -45.27
C TYR A 332 19.88 -2.34 -44.69
N ASP A 333 20.85 -2.01 -45.55
CA ASP A 333 21.75 -0.85 -45.39
C ASP A 333 21.26 0.36 -46.24
N GLY A 334 19.95 0.41 -46.49
CA GLY A 334 19.32 1.60 -47.06
C GLY A 334 18.89 2.51 -45.92
N GLN A 335 19.18 3.82 -46.01
CA GLN A 335 18.58 4.84 -45.15
C GLN A 335 17.14 4.43 -44.85
N VAL A 336 16.82 4.20 -43.57
CA VAL A 336 15.46 3.90 -43.12
C VAL A 336 14.63 5.15 -43.40
N GLY A 337 14.15 5.24 -44.63
CA GLY A 337 13.26 6.31 -45.04
C GLY A 337 12.07 6.28 -44.08
N SER A 338 11.52 7.46 -43.80
CA SER A 338 10.36 7.72 -42.94
C SER A 338 9.05 7.03 -43.36
N GLY A 339 9.13 5.91 -44.07
CA GLY A 339 8.03 5.16 -44.66
C GLY A 339 7.64 3.88 -43.91
N ASP A 340 8.17 3.59 -42.72
CA ASP A 340 7.54 2.57 -41.89
C ASP A 340 6.16 3.07 -41.45
N TRP A 341 5.14 2.38 -41.95
CA TRP A 341 3.75 2.76 -41.74
C TRP A 341 3.36 2.78 -40.26
N GLN A 342 4.10 2.08 -39.40
CA GLN A 342 3.87 2.04 -37.95
C GLN A 342 4.32 3.34 -37.24
N CYS A 343 5.30 4.05 -37.80
CA CYS A 343 5.88 5.23 -37.19
C CYS A 343 5.22 6.54 -37.62
N ASN A 344 4.45 6.52 -38.73
CA ASN A 344 3.78 7.69 -39.26
C ASN A 344 2.28 7.42 -39.44
N PRO A 345 1.38 8.08 -38.67
CA PRO A 345 -0.06 7.84 -38.74
C PRO A 345 -0.65 8.16 -40.12
N ASP A 346 -0.06 9.09 -40.88
CA ASP A 346 -0.51 9.41 -42.24
C ASP A 346 -0.17 8.29 -43.21
N VAL A 347 1.00 7.67 -43.04
CA VAL A 347 1.40 6.49 -43.82
C VAL A 347 0.55 5.29 -43.43
N ALA A 348 0.30 5.06 -42.13
CA ALA A 348 -0.63 4.03 -41.67
C ALA A 348 -2.00 4.20 -42.34
N ARG A 349 -2.53 5.42 -42.35
CA ARG A 349 -3.82 5.72 -42.98
C ARG A 349 -3.82 5.42 -44.47
N LYS A 350 -2.79 5.86 -45.20
CA LYS A 350 -2.66 5.58 -46.65
C LYS A 350 -2.51 4.09 -46.95
N VAL A 351 -1.80 3.36 -46.09
CA VAL A 351 -1.55 1.93 -46.24
C VAL A 351 -2.74 1.08 -45.77
N LEU A 352 -3.61 1.58 -44.90
CA LEU A 352 -4.85 0.93 -44.46
C LEU A 352 -6.05 1.28 -45.35
N GLU A 353 -6.09 2.49 -45.90
CA GLU A 353 -7.17 2.93 -46.78
C GLU A 353 -7.01 2.32 -48.18
N ILE A 354 -8.11 1.78 -48.69
CA ILE A 354 -8.24 1.40 -50.09
C ILE A 354 -8.46 2.69 -50.87
N THR A 355 -7.46 3.09 -51.66
CA THR A 355 -7.67 4.08 -52.71
C THR A 355 -8.51 3.43 -53.80
N LEU A 356 -9.83 3.66 -53.77
CA LEU A 356 -10.67 3.43 -54.95
C LEU A 356 -10.22 4.46 -56.02
N PRO A 357 -9.83 4.04 -57.24
CA PRO A 357 -10.28 2.85 -57.97
C PRO A 357 -9.16 1.81 -58.11
N LEU A 358 -9.15 0.80 -57.26
CA LEU A 358 -8.18 -0.30 -57.24
C LEU A 358 -8.22 -1.19 -58.51
N LEU A 359 -9.18 -0.96 -59.40
CA LEU A 359 -9.30 -1.52 -60.74
C LEU A 359 -9.82 -0.36 -61.61
N ALA A 360 -9.02 0.04 -62.60
CA ALA A 360 -9.04 1.29 -63.36
C ALA A 360 -10.38 2.08 -63.48
N LYS A 361 -10.27 3.41 -63.53
CA LYS A 361 -11.22 4.19 -64.34
C LYS A 361 -11.05 3.68 -65.78
N PRO A 362 -12.08 3.11 -66.43
CA PRO A 362 -11.94 2.56 -67.78
C PRO A 362 -11.51 3.60 -68.83
N ASN A 363 -11.57 4.89 -68.48
CA ASN A 363 -11.01 5.99 -69.24
C ASN A 363 -10.02 6.74 -68.34
N ALA A 364 -8.72 6.67 -68.64
CA ALA A 364 -7.74 7.61 -68.09
C ALA A 364 -8.25 9.03 -68.38
N GLU A 365 -8.20 9.92 -67.40
CA GLU A 365 -8.55 11.32 -67.67
C GLU A 365 -7.57 11.85 -68.74
N PRO A 366 -8.04 12.61 -69.74
CA PRO A 366 -7.18 13.13 -70.78
C PRO A 366 -6.09 14.03 -70.17
N GLY A 367 -4.89 13.47 -70.02
CA GLY A 367 -3.77 14.08 -69.32
C GLY A 367 -2.98 13.13 -68.40
N ASP A 368 -3.55 11.97 -68.04
CA ASP A 368 -2.87 10.98 -67.18
C ASP A 368 -1.90 10.14 -68.01
N THR A 369 -0.60 10.41 -67.90
CA THR A 369 0.43 9.81 -68.76
C THR A 369 0.77 8.36 -68.42
N ASN A 370 0.39 7.89 -67.23
CA ASN A 370 0.59 6.51 -66.75
C ASN A 370 -0.61 6.06 -65.90
N PRO A 371 -1.71 5.57 -66.49
CA PRO A 371 -2.79 4.98 -65.71
C PRO A 371 -2.25 3.77 -64.92
N PRO A 372 -2.70 3.57 -63.66
CA PRO A 372 -2.27 2.43 -62.87
C PRO A 372 -2.63 1.12 -63.59
N SER A 373 -1.65 0.23 -63.72
CA SER A 373 -1.80 -1.04 -64.42
C SER A 373 -2.51 -2.07 -63.55
N ASP A 374 -3.11 -3.10 -64.16
CA ASP A 374 -3.73 -4.20 -63.41
C ASP A 374 -2.73 -4.98 -62.56
N VAL A 375 -1.48 -5.02 -63.00
CA VAL A 375 -0.37 -5.58 -62.22
C VAL A 375 -0.19 -4.79 -60.93
N ASP A 376 -0.38 -3.48 -60.95
CA ASP A 376 -0.32 -2.62 -59.76
C ASP A 376 -1.46 -2.91 -58.78
N ALA A 377 -2.66 -3.25 -59.28
CA ALA A 377 -3.81 -3.62 -58.45
C ALA A 377 -3.57 -4.93 -57.69
N VAL A 378 -3.08 -5.95 -58.39
CA VAL A 378 -2.68 -7.24 -57.79
C VAL A 378 -1.55 -7.03 -56.78
N GLN A 379 -0.54 -6.25 -57.14
CA GLN A 379 0.58 -5.92 -56.27
C GLN A 379 0.12 -5.16 -55.01
N GLN A 380 -0.84 -4.24 -55.17
CA GLN A 380 -1.46 -3.54 -54.05
C GLN A 380 -2.22 -4.51 -53.15
N GLY A 381 -2.95 -5.48 -53.71
CA GLY A 381 -3.60 -6.56 -52.97
C GLY A 381 -2.60 -7.34 -52.11
N PHE A 382 -1.48 -7.79 -52.68
CA PHE A 382 -0.41 -8.46 -51.93
C PHE A 382 0.23 -7.56 -50.88
N GLN A 383 0.42 -6.27 -51.17
CA GLN A 383 0.93 -5.30 -50.20
C GLN A 383 -0.04 -5.15 -49.00
N LYS A 384 -1.35 -5.10 -49.23
CA LYS A 384 -2.35 -5.05 -48.13
C LYS A 384 -2.34 -6.33 -47.30
N ILE A 385 -2.17 -7.50 -47.93
CA ILE A 385 -2.03 -8.78 -47.21
C ILE A 385 -0.74 -8.77 -46.35
N ALA A 386 0.37 -8.23 -46.87
CA ALA A 386 1.61 -8.11 -46.10
C ALA A 386 1.46 -7.18 -44.89
N VAL A 387 0.81 -6.03 -45.07
CA VAL A 387 0.49 -5.10 -43.96
C VAL A 387 -0.41 -5.76 -42.92
N TYR A 388 -1.38 -6.58 -43.35
CA TYR A 388 -2.21 -7.34 -42.44
C TYR A 388 -1.38 -8.29 -41.57
N GLN A 389 -0.37 -8.98 -42.12
CA GLN A 389 0.49 -9.86 -41.32
C GLN A 389 1.22 -9.10 -40.21
N ASP A 390 1.66 -7.86 -40.47
CA ASP A 390 2.22 -6.98 -39.44
C ASP A 390 1.18 -6.64 -38.36
N ILE A 391 -0.04 -6.23 -38.75
CA ILE A 391 -1.13 -5.88 -37.81
C ILE A 391 -1.54 -7.10 -36.98
N ARG A 392 -1.62 -8.26 -37.61
CA ARG A 392 -1.91 -9.53 -36.96
C ARG A 392 -0.86 -9.86 -35.90
N ALA A 393 0.42 -9.73 -36.22
CA ALA A 393 1.49 -9.93 -35.27
C ALA A 393 1.38 -8.96 -34.07
N MET A 394 1.07 -7.69 -34.32
CA MET A 394 0.79 -6.71 -33.26
C MET A 394 -0.41 -7.09 -32.39
N ALA A 395 -1.50 -7.53 -33.02
CA ALA A 395 -2.73 -7.90 -32.32
C ALA A 395 -2.54 -9.12 -31.42
N LEU A 396 -1.84 -10.15 -31.91
CA LEU A 396 -1.51 -11.33 -31.12
C LEU A 396 -0.59 -10.98 -29.94
N TYR A 397 0.45 -10.17 -30.20
CA TYR A 397 1.34 -9.71 -29.13
C TYR A 397 0.60 -8.85 -28.09
N ALA A 398 -0.29 -7.96 -28.52
CA ALA A 398 -1.15 -7.18 -27.63
C ALA A 398 -2.04 -8.08 -26.76
N ASN A 399 -2.63 -9.10 -27.38
CA ASN A 399 -3.49 -10.06 -26.70
C ASN A 399 -2.73 -10.84 -25.63
N ASP A 400 -1.51 -11.32 -25.94
CA ASP A 400 -0.67 -12.04 -24.98
C ASP A 400 -0.27 -11.16 -23.79
N ILE A 401 0.07 -9.89 -24.04
CA ILE A 401 0.34 -8.92 -22.97
C ILE A 401 -0.90 -8.72 -22.10
N ILE A 402 -2.08 -8.49 -22.70
CA ILE A 402 -3.33 -8.31 -21.95
C ILE A 402 -3.62 -9.54 -21.10
N LEU A 403 -3.57 -10.74 -21.69
CA LEU A 403 -3.85 -11.98 -20.96
C LEU A 403 -2.85 -12.21 -19.83
N SER A 404 -1.57 -11.86 -20.04
CA SER A 404 -0.57 -11.90 -18.98
C SER A 404 -0.87 -10.91 -17.86
N ILE A 405 -1.27 -9.67 -18.17
CA ILE A 405 -1.63 -8.66 -17.16
C ILE A 405 -2.89 -9.07 -16.43
N VAL A 406 -3.94 -9.47 -17.14
CA VAL A 406 -5.19 -9.96 -16.56
C VAL A 406 -4.89 -11.15 -15.66
N GLY A 407 -4.09 -12.11 -16.12
CA GLY A 407 -3.67 -13.27 -15.33
C GLY A 407 -2.88 -12.88 -14.08
N ALA A 408 -1.96 -11.92 -14.17
CA ALA A 408 -1.21 -11.43 -13.02
C ALA A 408 -2.11 -10.68 -12.03
N VAL A 409 -2.99 -9.81 -12.50
CA VAL A 409 -3.89 -9.03 -11.66
C VAL A 409 -4.93 -9.93 -10.99
N THR A 410 -5.56 -10.84 -11.73
CA THR A 410 -6.54 -11.80 -11.21
C THR A 410 -5.93 -12.85 -10.31
N GLY A 411 -4.74 -13.34 -10.66
CA GLY A 411 -4.02 -14.37 -9.91
C GLY A 411 -3.31 -13.84 -8.67
N PHE A 412 -2.77 -12.62 -8.69
CA PHE A 412 -1.94 -12.10 -7.59
C PHE A 412 -2.58 -10.92 -6.86
N LEU A 413 -3.01 -9.89 -7.58
CA LEU A 413 -3.43 -8.63 -6.97
C LEU A 413 -4.82 -8.70 -6.35
N LEU A 414 -5.80 -9.25 -7.09
CA LEU A 414 -7.19 -9.33 -6.63
C LEU A 414 -7.35 -10.13 -5.33
N PRO A 415 -6.78 -11.34 -5.17
CA PRO A 415 -6.85 -12.08 -3.91
C PRO A 415 -6.32 -11.29 -2.71
N VAL A 416 -5.25 -10.52 -2.88
CA VAL A 416 -4.69 -9.66 -1.83
C VAL A 416 -5.65 -8.55 -1.44
N LEU A 417 -6.25 -7.87 -2.43
CA LEU A 417 -7.24 -6.83 -2.19
C LEU A 417 -8.48 -7.38 -1.50
N TYR A 418 -9.00 -8.53 -1.94
CA TYR A 418 -10.16 -9.18 -1.30
C TYR A 418 -9.87 -9.62 0.13
N ALA A 419 -8.68 -10.18 0.40
CA ALA A 419 -8.27 -10.54 1.76
C ALA A 419 -8.13 -9.30 2.66
N TRP A 420 -7.57 -8.21 2.16
CA TRP A 420 -7.50 -6.95 2.89
C TRP A 420 -8.92 -6.39 3.16
N LEU A 421 -9.83 -6.44 2.19
CA LEU A 421 -11.22 -6.05 2.41
C LEU A 421 -11.88 -6.88 3.53
N GLY A 422 -11.64 -8.20 3.52
CA GLY A 422 -12.09 -9.11 4.57
C GLY A 422 -11.57 -8.72 5.94
N ALA A 423 -10.27 -8.39 6.06
CA ALA A 423 -9.67 -7.92 7.31
C ALA A 423 -10.27 -6.60 7.78
N CYS A 424 -10.50 -5.65 6.88
CA CYS A 424 -11.18 -4.39 7.22
C CYS A 424 -12.60 -4.65 7.76
N ALA A 425 -13.35 -5.57 7.16
CA ALA A 425 -14.68 -5.94 7.64
C ALA A 425 -14.64 -6.60 9.03
N ALA A 426 -13.66 -7.49 9.27
CA ALA A 426 -13.46 -8.11 10.57
C ALA A 426 -13.11 -7.09 11.66
N ILE A 427 -12.17 -6.19 11.37
CA ILE A 427 -11.76 -5.10 12.27
C ILE A 427 -12.94 -4.18 12.56
N LEU A 428 -13.69 -3.74 11.55
CA LEU A 428 -14.86 -2.87 11.78
C LEU A 428 -15.93 -3.55 12.65
N ARG A 429 -16.17 -4.85 12.44
CA ARG A 429 -17.09 -5.63 13.28
C ARG A 429 -16.58 -5.73 14.72
N GLN A 430 -15.30 -6.04 14.91
CA GLN A 430 -14.69 -6.13 16.22
C GLN A 430 -14.71 -4.78 16.94
N LEU A 431 -14.29 -3.69 16.28
CA LEU A 431 -14.35 -2.33 16.82
C LEU A 431 -15.77 -1.93 17.21
N SER A 432 -16.78 -2.32 16.42
CA SER A 432 -18.18 -2.07 16.75
C SER A 432 -18.62 -2.84 18.01
N ALA A 433 -18.20 -4.09 18.14
CA ALA A 433 -18.51 -4.91 19.31
C ALA A 433 -17.80 -4.38 20.58
N ASP A 434 -16.51 -4.06 20.47
CA ASP A 434 -15.68 -3.53 21.56
C ASP A 434 -16.16 -2.13 21.99
N SER A 435 -16.60 -1.30 21.04
CA SER A 435 -17.19 0.01 21.34
C SER A 435 -18.52 -0.13 22.06
N ALA A 436 -19.36 -1.09 21.66
CA ALA A 436 -20.63 -1.36 22.35
C ALA A 436 -20.40 -1.92 23.77
N ALA A 437 -19.33 -2.70 23.96
CA ALA A 437 -18.93 -3.25 25.25
C ALA A 437 -18.12 -2.27 26.13
N ASN A 438 -17.66 -1.15 25.58
CA ASN A 438 -16.70 -0.22 26.23
C ASN A 438 -15.38 -0.90 26.65
N THR A 439 -14.90 -1.89 25.90
CA THR A 439 -13.67 -2.67 26.20
C THR A 439 -12.50 -2.32 25.28
N PHE A 440 -12.56 -1.18 24.59
CA PHE A 440 -11.59 -0.80 23.58
C PHE A 440 -10.28 -0.28 24.21
N HIS A 441 -9.19 -1.04 24.10
CA HIS A 441 -7.84 -0.56 24.46
C HIS A 441 -7.14 0.11 23.26
N PRO A 442 -6.78 1.40 23.33
CA PRO A 442 -6.24 2.14 22.19
C PRO A 442 -4.85 1.69 21.75
N GLU A 443 -4.01 1.18 22.67
CA GLU A 443 -2.64 0.74 22.34
C GLU A 443 -2.62 -0.68 21.77
N HIS A 444 -3.23 -1.63 22.48
CA HIS A 444 -3.33 -3.02 22.04
C HIS A 444 -4.05 -3.14 20.69
N SER A 445 -5.11 -2.36 20.47
CA SER A 445 -5.87 -2.40 19.21
C SER A 445 -5.02 -1.98 18.01
N LYS A 446 -4.13 -0.98 18.14
CA LYS A 446 -3.28 -0.54 17.01
C LYS A 446 -2.34 -1.64 16.54
N VAL A 447 -1.70 -2.34 17.48
CA VAL A 447 -0.75 -3.41 17.16
C VAL A 447 -1.49 -4.62 16.61
N ALA A 448 -2.59 -5.02 17.25
CA ALA A 448 -3.40 -6.15 16.82
C ALA A 448 -4.00 -5.94 15.42
N ASN A 449 -4.59 -4.77 15.16
CA ASN A 449 -5.20 -4.49 13.85
C ASN A 449 -4.14 -4.42 12.73
N ARG A 450 -2.94 -3.89 13.01
CA ARG A 450 -1.84 -3.91 12.04
C ARG A 450 -1.39 -5.33 11.73
N ALA A 451 -1.20 -6.15 12.76
CA ALA A 451 -0.83 -7.55 12.59
C ALA A 451 -1.90 -8.33 11.81
N HIS A 452 -3.20 -8.06 12.06
CA HIS A 452 -4.30 -8.70 11.35
C HIS A 452 -4.32 -8.32 9.86
N VAL A 453 -4.10 -7.05 9.52
CA VAL A 453 -4.03 -6.60 8.11
C VAL A 453 -2.82 -7.22 7.41
N THR A 454 -1.63 -7.22 8.03
CA THR A 454 -0.43 -7.84 7.47
C THR A 454 -0.64 -9.34 7.24
N SER A 455 -1.27 -10.03 8.20
CA SER A 455 -1.60 -11.45 8.12
C SER A 455 -2.57 -11.74 6.96
N ALA A 456 -3.61 -10.92 6.80
CA ALA A 456 -4.55 -11.05 5.69
C ALA A 456 -3.89 -10.82 4.32
N ILE A 457 -2.94 -9.88 4.20
CA ILE A 457 -2.18 -9.68 2.96
C ILE A 457 -1.35 -10.93 2.62
N ILE A 458 -0.66 -11.52 3.60
CA ILE A 458 0.13 -12.75 3.41
C ILE A 458 -0.79 -13.91 2.96
N VAL A 459 -1.96 -14.04 3.58
CA VAL A 459 -2.97 -15.04 3.19
C VAL A 459 -3.47 -14.80 1.76
N GLY A 460 -3.75 -13.55 1.39
CA GLY A 460 -4.16 -13.19 0.03
C GLY A 460 -3.09 -13.52 -1.01
N ILE A 461 -1.82 -13.24 -0.73
CA ILE A 461 -0.69 -13.60 -1.60
C ILE A 461 -0.63 -15.12 -1.75
N SER A 462 -0.73 -15.85 -0.64
CA SER A 462 -0.68 -17.32 -0.65
C SER A 462 -1.81 -17.91 -1.49
N ILE A 463 -3.05 -17.46 -1.28
CA ILE A 463 -4.21 -17.91 -2.07
C ILE A 463 -4.05 -17.56 -3.55
N GLY A 464 -3.50 -16.38 -3.87
CA GLY A 464 -3.24 -15.99 -5.25
C GLY A 464 -2.24 -16.92 -5.96
N LEU A 465 -1.14 -17.26 -5.28
CA LEU A 465 -0.14 -18.20 -5.79
C LEU A 465 -0.72 -19.62 -5.99
N PHE A 466 -1.69 -20.03 -5.16
CA PHE A 466 -2.34 -21.34 -5.24
C PHE A 466 -3.71 -21.32 -5.94
N SER A 467 -4.05 -20.25 -6.66
CA SER A 467 -5.36 -20.09 -7.33
C SER A 467 -5.71 -21.27 -8.25
N LYS A 468 -4.75 -21.74 -9.07
CA LYS A 468 -4.93 -22.92 -9.95
C LYS A 468 -5.21 -24.22 -9.21
N LEU A 469 -4.74 -24.37 -7.96
CA LEU A 469 -5.03 -25.55 -7.13
C LEU A 469 -6.49 -25.50 -6.63
N LEU A 470 -7.02 -24.29 -6.40
CA LEU A 470 -8.38 -24.07 -5.91
C LEU A 470 -9.44 -24.19 -7.01
N GLU A 471 -9.09 -23.94 -8.28
CA GLU A 471 -10.00 -24.11 -9.44
C GLU A 471 -10.53 -25.55 -9.61
N GLY A 472 -9.87 -26.55 -9.02
CA GLY A 472 -10.38 -27.92 -8.95
C GLY A 472 -11.63 -28.10 -8.08
N GLY A 473 -11.91 -27.16 -7.15
CA GLY A 473 -13.12 -27.12 -6.34
C GLY A 473 -14.20 -26.29 -7.03
N LYS A 474 -15.09 -26.94 -7.79
CA LYS A 474 -16.08 -26.29 -8.67
C LYS A 474 -17.08 -25.33 -8.00
N ASP A 475 -17.15 -25.29 -6.68
CA ASP A 475 -18.26 -24.63 -5.97
C ASP A 475 -17.89 -23.29 -5.30
N VAL A 476 -16.61 -22.93 -5.19
CA VAL A 476 -16.20 -21.70 -4.46
C VAL A 476 -15.20 -20.87 -5.24
N SER A 477 -15.56 -19.62 -5.55
CA SER A 477 -14.67 -18.66 -6.19
C SER A 477 -13.43 -18.40 -5.31
N PRO A 478 -12.18 -18.49 -5.85
CA PRO A 478 -10.95 -18.21 -5.11
C PRO A 478 -10.93 -16.83 -4.44
N LEU A 479 -11.59 -15.83 -5.05
CA LEU A 479 -11.72 -14.48 -4.48
C LEU A 479 -12.61 -14.46 -3.23
N ALA A 480 -13.68 -15.26 -3.22
CA ALA A 480 -14.53 -15.41 -2.04
C ALA A 480 -13.77 -16.11 -0.91
N VAL A 481 -12.97 -17.12 -1.23
CA VAL A 481 -12.06 -17.78 -0.27
C VAL A 481 -11.06 -16.76 0.29
N ALA A 482 -10.44 -15.92 -0.56
CA ALA A 482 -9.51 -14.89 -0.12
C ALA A 482 -10.16 -13.89 0.84
N PHE A 483 -11.38 -13.44 0.55
CA PHE A 483 -12.15 -12.57 1.44
C PHE A 483 -12.43 -13.22 2.79
N ILE A 484 -12.95 -14.45 2.80
CA ILE A 484 -13.27 -15.19 4.02
C ILE A 484 -12.00 -15.44 4.84
N ALA A 485 -10.91 -15.84 4.18
CA ALA A 485 -9.63 -16.09 4.82
C ALA A 485 -9.02 -14.81 5.40
N GLY A 486 -9.18 -13.66 4.73
CA GLY A 486 -8.80 -12.36 5.27
C GLY A 486 -9.68 -11.91 6.44
N TYR A 487 -10.98 -12.20 6.40
CA TYR A 487 -11.93 -11.90 7.48
C TYR A 487 -11.70 -12.77 8.73
N ALA A 488 -11.27 -14.02 8.54
CA ALA A 488 -11.03 -14.98 9.62
C ALA A 488 -9.58 -15.49 9.60
N SER A 489 -8.60 -14.57 9.50
CA SER A 489 -7.19 -14.94 9.31
C SER A 489 -6.67 -15.88 10.38
N ASP A 490 -7.06 -15.69 11.64
CA ASP A 490 -6.61 -16.55 12.74
C ASP A 490 -7.10 -17.99 12.59
N LYS A 491 -8.35 -18.17 12.14
CA LYS A 491 -8.92 -19.50 11.89
C LYS A 491 -8.31 -20.13 10.64
N PHE A 492 -7.96 -19.32 9.66
CA PHE A 492 -7.25 -19.77 8.47
C PHE A 492 -5.84 -20.28 8.82
N PHE A 493 -5.06 -19.55 9.63
CA PHE A 493 -3.75 -20.03 10.07
C PHE A 493 -3.84 -21.29 10.91
N PHE A 494 -4.83 -21.39 11.81
CA PHE A 494 -5.07 -22.63 12.54
C PHE A 494 -5.35 -23.83 11.62
N PHE A 495 -6.09 -23.60 10.53
CA PHE A 495 -6.31 -24.62 9.50
C PHE A 495 -5.01 -24.99 8.76
N VAL A 496 -4.21 -23.99 8.36
CA VAL A 496 -2.91 -24.21 7.72
C VAL A 496 -1.98 -24.99 8.64
N ASP A 497 -1.88 -24.63 9.91
CA ASP A 497 -1.06 -25.33 10.90
C ASP A 497 -1.50 -26.80 11.05
N ARG A 498 -2.81 -27.05 11.05
CA ARG A 498 -3.36 -28.40 11.07
C ARG A 498 -3.02 -29.19 9.80
N LEU A 499 -3.07 -28.55 8.64
CA LEU A 499 -2.69 -29.16 7.36
C LEU A 499 -1.19 -29.47 7.31
N VAL A 500 -0.36 -28.53 7.76
CA VAL A 500 1.10 -28.69 7.87
C VAL A 500 1.43 -29.84 8.83
N GLY A 501 0.77 -29.90 9.99
CA GLY A 501 0.95 -31.01 10.94
C GLY A 501 0.51 -32.37 10.40
N ALA A 502 -0.49 -32.41 9.51
CA ALA A 502 -0.94 -33.63 8.85
C ALA A 502 0.02 -34.08 7.72
N MET A 503 0.55 -33.13 6.93
CA MET A 503 1.49 -33.44 5.84
C MET A 503 2.91 -33.69 6.32
N PHE A 504 3.31 -33.04 7.41
CA PHE A 504 4.62 -33.18 8.04
C PHE A 504 4.42 -33.59 9.50
N PRO A 505 4.07 -34.86 9.77
CA PRO A 505 3.98 -35.35 11.13
C PRO A 505 5.30 -35.02 11.83
N PRO A 506 5.27 -34.40 13.02
CA PRO A 506 6.50 -34.18 13.77
C PRO A 506 7.20 -35.52 13.87
N ARG A 507 8.45 -35.59 13.39
CA ARG A 507 9.29 -36.79 13.52
C ARG A 507 9.16 -37.20 14.97
N ALA A 508 8.57 -38.37 15.22
CA ALA A 508 8.44 -38.90 16.55
C ALA A 508 9.83 -38.82 17.18
N ASP A 509 9.98 -37.97 18.20
CA ASP A 509 11.25 -37.83 18.90
C ASP A 509 11.68 -39.24 19.26
N ALA A 510 12.85 -39.62 18.72
CA ALA A 510 13.37 -40.97 18.87
C ALA A 510 13.27 -41.32 20.36
N PRO A 511 12.62 -42.46 20.71
CA PRO A 511 12.22 -42.76 22.07
C PRO A 511 13.43 -42.53 22.97
N ALA A 512 13.27 -41.60 23.91
CA ALA A 512 14.31 -41.16 24.81
C ALA A 512 15.08 -42.40 25.27
N ARG A 513 16.35 -42.47 24.85
CA ARG A 513 17.27 -43.55 25.20
C ARG A 513 17.08 -43.80 26.69
N PRO A 514 16.65 -45.00 27.12
CA PRO A 514 16.27 -45.25 28.50
C PRO A 514 17.41 -44.79 29.38
N ALA A 515 17.09 -43.88 30.30
CA ALA A 515 18.03 -43.34 31.26
C ALA A 515 18.74 -44.52 31.91
N ARG A 516 20.05 -44.62 31.68
CA ARG A 516 20.91 -45.54 32.41
C ARG A 516 20.68 -45.25 33.89
N PRO A 517 20.33 -46.25 34.71
CA PRO A 517 20.25 -46.08 36.15
C PRO A 517 21.67 -45.99 36.67
N ASP A 518 22.29 -44.81 36.58
CA ASP A 518 23.53 -44.53 37.28
C ASP A 518 23.19 -44.48 38.77
N GLY A 519 23.43 -45.60 39.43
CA GLY A 519 23.48 -45.70 40.89
C GLY A 519 24.57 -44.79 41.43
N GLY A 520 24.22 -43.54 41.73
CA GLY A 520 25.02 -42.62 42.51
C GLY A 520 24.57 -42.64 43.96
N ALA A 521 25.39 -43.23 44.83
CA ALA A 521 25.22 -43.24 46.28
C ALA A 521 25.11 -41.80 46.87
N PRO A 522 24.41 -41.62 48.00
CA PRO A 522 24.23 -40.31 48.63
C PRO A 522 25.54 -39.79 49.22
N ARG A 523 25.98 -38.61 48.76
CA ARG A 523 27.13 -37.89 49.32
C ARG A 523 26.67 -37.06 50.53
N PRO A 524 27.37 -37.11 51.68
CA PRO A 524 26.95 -36.41 52.90
C PRO A 524 27.16 -34.89 52.82
N PRO A 525 26.46 -34.10 53.65
CA PRO A 525 26.49 -32.64 53.61
C PRO A 525 27.76 -32.09 54.27
N GLY A 526 28.56 -31.37 53.49
CA GLY A 526 29.68 -30.56 53.99
C GLY A 526 29.25 -29.10 54.20
N PRO A 527 29.56 -28.47 55.35
CA PRO A 527 29.14 -27.11 55.66
C PRO A 527 30.18 -26.06 55.25
N ASN A 528 29.66 -24.87 54.90
CA ASN A 528 30.26 -23.53 55.02
C ASN A 528 31.49 -23.16 54.18
N GLY A 529 31.33 -22.09 53.40
CA GLY A 529 32.45 -21.26 52.93
C GLY A 529 32.09 -20.34 51.76
N PRO A 530 32.01 -19.00 51.95
CA PRO A 530 31.59 -18.04 50.94
C PRO A 530 32.78 -17.45 50.15
N SER A 531 32.47 -16.48 49.27
CA SER A 531 33.35 -15.61 48.47
C SER A 531 33.73 -16.18 47.08
N ALA A 532 33.07 -15.70 46.02
CA ALA A 532 33.35 -14.46 45.27
C ALA A 532 34.55 -14.63 44.33
N THR A 533 34.31 -14.64 43.02
CA THR A 533 34.94 -13.73 42.04
C THR A 533 34.57 -14.09 40.59
N SER A 534 34.43 -13.02 39.81
CA SER A 534 34.88 -12.84 38.41
C SER A 534 34.24 -13.65 37.28
N GLY A 535 33.58 -12.89 36.39
CA GLY A 535 33.99 -12.84 34.98
C GLY A 535 33.06 -13.51 33.96
N PRO A 536 32.73 -12.85 32.84
CA PRO A 536 31.93 -13.42 31.77
C PRO A 536 32.81 -14.16 30.73
N PRO A 537 32.26 -15.15 30.03
CA PRO A 537 32.70 -15.40 28.65
C PRO A 537 31.48 -15.46 27.72
N LYS A 538 31.48 -14.63 26.68
CA LYS A 538 31.93 -14.97 25.30
C LYS A 538 30.96 -15.88 24.55
N GLN A 539 30.43 -15.28 23.49
CA GLN A 539 29.95 -15.90 22.26
C GLN A 539 30.78 -17.11 21.85
N ALA A 540 30.10 -18.19 21.46
CA ALA A 540 30.68 -19.27 20.68
C ALA A 540 29.81 -19.57 19.46
N VAL A 541 30.43 -19.35 18.31
CA VAL A 541 30.04 -19.76 16.97
C VAL A 541 30.13 -21.28 16.86
N ALA A 542 29.13 -21.94 16.28
CA ALA A 542 29.21 -23.31 15.75
C ALA A 542 28.49 -23.30 14.40
N ARG A 543 29.21 -23.13 13.27
CA ARG A 543 30.01 -24.10 12.51
C ARG A 543 29.24 -25.35 12.11
N ALA A 544 28.93 -25.36 10.82
CA ALA A 544 28.31 -26.41 10.03
C ALA A 544 28.97 -27.78 10.16
N THR A 545 28.15 -28.82 10.11
CA THR A 545 28.55 -30.19 9.76
C THR A 545 27.51 -30.78 8.82
N LEU A 546 27.94 -31.03 7.58
CA LEU A 546 27.31 -31.93 6.61
C LEU A 546 27.38 -33.37 7.13
N PRO A 547 26.37 -34.21 6.82
CA PRO A 547 26.57 -35.28 5.85
C PRO A 547 25.37 -35.38 4.89
N GLY A 548 25.51 -35.69 3.60
CA GLY A 548 26.39 -36.69 3.02
C GLY A 548 25.67 -38.03 2.91
N ASN A 549 25.04 -38.26 1.75
CA ASN A 549 24.65 -39.53 1.11
C ASN A 549 23.15 -39.77 0.87
N ALA A 550 22.80 -39.64 -0.41
CA ALA A 550 21.59 -40.14 -1.04
C ALA A 550 21.73 -41.62 -1.42
N PRO A 551 20.61 -42.36 -1.52
CA PRO A 551 20.48 -43.48 -2.43
C PRO A 551 19.55 -43.13 -3.60
N LEU A 552 20.03 -43.39 -4.82
CA LEU A 552 19.25 -43.39 -6.06
C LEU A 552 18.12 -44.45 -5.99
N GLY A 553 16.90 -44.03 -6.30
CA GLY A 553 15.78 -44.92 -6.65
C GLY A 553 15.59 -45.00 -8.18
N PRO A 554 15.11 -46.14 -8.71
CA PRO A 554 15.06 -46.41 -10.15
C PRO A 554 13.86 -45.73 -10.86
N PRO A 555 13.92 -45.57 -12.19
CA PRO A 555 12.87 -44.91 -12.97
C PRO A 555 11.68 -45.83 -13.24
N PRO A 556 10.44 -45.32 -13.30
CA PRO A 556 9.31 -46.06 -13.82
C PRO A 556 9.18 -45.84 -15.33
N GLY A 557 9.09 -46.93 -16.07
CA GLY A 557 8.55 -46.98 -17.43
C GLY A 557 7.46 -48.05 -17.50
N ALA A 558 6.24 -47.62 -17.78
CA ALA A 558 5.17 -48.29 -18.54
C ALA A 558 4.01 -47.29 -18.68
#